data_AF-A0A967P6N8-F1
#
_entry.id   AF-A0A967P6N8-F1
#
_cell.length_a   1.000
_cell.length_b   1.000
_cell.length_c   1.000
_cell.angle_alpha   90.00
_cell.angle_beta   90.00
_cell.angle_gamma   90.00
#
_symmetry.space_group_name_H-M   'P 1'
#
loop_
_entity.id
_entity.type
_entity.pdbx_description
1 polymer ?
#
loop_
_entity_poly.entity_id
_entity_poly.type
_entity_poly.pdbx_seq_one_letter_code
_entity_poly.pdbx_strand_id
1 'polypeptide(L)'
;MYNNLVYFDPAKAVESQETIIGELASSWFWSDGGKKLTFRLRRGVTWHDGKPFTARDVKDTFDIVRGASSKRMKLNPRKLW
;
A
#
# COMPACT_ATOMS: atom_id res chain seq x y z
N MET A 1 2.61 -4.04 -13.47
CA MET A 1 1.58 -3.11 -12.97
C MET A 1 1.79 -3.02 -11.48
N TYR A 2 1.86 -1.82 -10.92
CA TYR A 2 1.96 -1.60 -9.47
C TYR A 2 0.55 -1.28 -8.97
N ASN A 3 0.14 -1.88 -7.85
CA ASN A 3 -1.14 -1.58 -7.21
C ASN A 3 -0.87 -0.78 -5.93
N ASN A 4 -1.74 0.16 -5.62
CA ASN A 4 -1.69 0.95 -4.41
C ASN A 4 -2.42 0.23 -3.27
N LEU A 5 -2.18 0.66 -2.02
CA LEU A 5 -3.03 0.25 -0.90
C LEU A 5 -4.40 0.91 -1.03
N VAL A 6 -4.36 2.22 -1.20
CA VAL A 6 -5.50 3.09 -1.43
C VAL A 6 -5.06 4.17 -2.42
N TYR A 7 -6.02 4.72 -3.14
CA TYR A 7 -5.80 5.88 -4.00
C TYR A 7 -7.00 6.82 -3.90
N PHE A 8 -6.82 8.05 -4.32
CA PHE A 8 -7.88 9.03 -4.36
C PHE A 8 -8.67 8.93 -5.66
N ASP A 9 -9.99 9.10 -5.59
CA ASP A 9 -10.87 9.11 -6.75
C ASP A 9 -10.49 10.29 -7.68
N PRO A 10 -9.91 10.04 -8.87
CA PRO A 10 -9.48 11.11 -9.77
C PRO A 10 -10.66 11.90 -10.36
N ALA A 11 -11.89 11.42 -10.22
CA ALA A 11 -13.08 12.13 -10.67
C ALA A 11 -13.54 13.21 -9.68
N LYS A 12 -12.95 13.29 -8.48
CA LYS A 12 -13.30 14.27 -7.45
C LYS A 12 -12.30 15.40 -7.42
N ALA A 13 -12.81 16.63 -7.46
CA ALA A 13 -11.96 17.83 -7.43
C ALA A 13 -11.35 18.12 -6.05
N VAL A 14 -11.90 17.52 -4.98
CA VAL A 14 -11.46 17.73 -3.60
C VAL A 14 -11.22 16.39 -2.94
N GLU A 15 -10.04 16.25 -2.34
CA GLU A 15 -9.67 15.04 -1.62
C GLU A 15 -10.21 15.03 -0.20
N SER A 16 -10.89 13.95 0.15
CA SER A 16 -11.39 13.71 1.50
C SER A 16 -11.32 12.23 1.84
N GLN A 17 -11.57 11.87 3.10
CA GLN A 17 -11.60 10.45 3.50
C GLN A 17 -12.64 9.64 2.73
N GLU A 18 -13.70 10.30 2.25
CA GLU A 18 -14.78 9.70 1.47
C GLU A 18 -14.40 9.46 0.01
N THR A 19 -13.37 10.16 -0.51
CA THR A 19 -12.86 9.98 -1.88
C THR A 19 -11.76 8.93 -1.96
N ILE A 20 -11.40 8.29 -0.85
CA ILE A 20 -10.37 7.24 -0.84
C ILE A 20 -10.97 5.91 -1.33
N ILE A 21 -10.41 5.37 -2.40
CA ILE A 21 -10.75 4.07 -2.98
C ILE A 21 -9.69 3.03 -2.59
N GLY A 22 -10.14 1.88 -2.10
CA GLY A 22 -9.28 0.77 -1.71
C GLY A 22 -8.91 -0.17 -2.84
N GLU A 23 -7.61 -0.30 -3.14
CA GLU A 23 -7.08 -1.31 -4.05
C GLU A 23 -6.65 -2.57 -3.28
N LEU A 24 -5.46 -2.57 -2.69
CA LEU A 24 -4.94 -3.71 -1.91
C LEU A 24 -5.44 -3.71 -0.46
N ALA A 25 -5.89 -2.56 0.05
CA ALA A 25 -6.62 -2.47 1.32
C ALA A 25 -8.13 -2.62 1.08
N SER A 26 -8.79 -3.48 1.86
CA SER A 26 -10.24 -3.64 1.84
C SER A 26 -10.97 -2.60 2.69
N SER A 27 -10.34 -2.13 3.76
CA SER A 27 -10.87 -1.10 4.66
C SER A 27 -9.75 -0.49 5.49
N TRP A 28 -9.99 0.71 6.01
CA TRP A 28 -9.09 1.38 6.94
C TRP A 28 -9.89 2.19 7.94
N PHE A 29 -9.32 2.43 9.11
CA PHE A 29 -9.95 3.23 10.14
C PHE A 29 -8.92 3.94 11.00
N TRP A 30 -9.29 5.14 11.43
CA TRP A 30 -8.56 5.91 12.42
C TRP A 30 -8.99 5.52 13.83
N SER A 31 -8.03 5.50 14.74
CA SER A 31 -8.22 5.27 16.17
C SER A 31 -7.28 6.16 16.96
N ASP A 32 -7.40 6.16 18.29
CA ASP A 32 -6.53 6.93 19.19
C ASP A 32 -6.54 8.44 18.88
N GLY A 33 -7.74 9.00 18.69
CA GLY A 33 -7.92 10.41 18.35
C GLY A 33 -7.29 10.82 17.03
N GLY A 34 -7.17 9.91 16.06
CA GLY A 34 -6.55 10.19 14.76
C GLY A 34 -5.05 9.98 14.71
N LYS A 35 -4.45 9.37 15.74
CA LYS A 35 -3.00 9.08 15.78
C LYS A 35 -2.63 7.69 15.27
N LYS A 36 -3.60 6.79 15.16
CA LYS A 36 -3.40 5.41 14.69
C LYS A 36 -4.30 5.11 13.49
N LEU A 37 -3.69 4.87 12.34
CA LEU A 37 -4.37 4.43 11.12
C LEU A 37 -4.11 2.93 10.90
N THR A 38 -5.18 2.13 10.88
CA THR A 38 -5.10 0.68 10.64
C THR A 38 -5.67 0.35 9.28
N PHE A 39 -4.92 -0.41 8.47
CA PHE A 39 -5.37 -0.94 7.18
C PHE A 39 -5.65 -2.45 7.28
N ARG A 40 -6.81 -2.88 6.77
CA ARG A 40 -7.12 -4.29 6.53
C ARG A 40 -6.81 -4.63 5.07
N LEU A 41 -5.93 -5.60 4.84
CA LEU A 41 -5.51 -5.99 3.50
C LEU A 41 -6.48 -7.03 2.90
N ARG A 42 -6.61 -7.03 1.57
CA ARG A 42 -7.34 -8.08 0.86
C ARG A 42 -6.65 -9.43 1.03
N ARG A 43 -7.44 -10.48 1.23
CA ARG A 43 -6.93 -11.86 1.34
C ARG A 43 -6.80 -12.49 -0.05
N GLY A 44 -5.82 -13.38 -0.21
CA GLY A 44 -5.61 -14.12 -1.47
C GLY A 44 -4.93 -13.32 -2.57
N VAL A 45 -4.39 -12.13 -2.27
CA VAL A 45 -3.58 -11.38 -3.23
C VAL A 45 -2.18 -11.98 -3.29
N THR A 46 -1.71 -12.23 -4.50
CA THR A 46 -0.34 -12.69 -4.78
C THR A 46 0.39 -11.67 -5.64
N TRP A 47 1.69 -11.55 -5.39
CA TRP A 47 2.60 -10.86 -6.28
C TRP A 47 2.74 -11.61 -7.60
N HIS A 48 3.26 -10.93 -8.62
CA HIS A 48 3.51 -11.51 -9.95
C HIS A 48 4.53 -12.68 -9.93
N ASP A 49 5.32 -12.79 -8.85
CA ASP A 49 6.25 -13.91 -8.62
C ASP A 49 5.62 -15.08 -7.85
N GLY A 50 4.31 -15.03 -7.61
CA GLY A 50 3.54 -16.06 -6.89
C GLY A 50 3.60 -15.96 -5.36
N LYS A 51 4.39 -15.04 -4.79
CA LYS A 51 4.44 -14.89 -3.33
C LYS A 51 3.17 -14.23 -2.80
N PRO A 52 2.67 -14.64 -1.61
CA PRO A 52 1.51 -13.98 -1.00
C PRO A 52 1.86 -12.54 -0.59
N PHE A 53 0.92 -11.62 -0.83
CA PHE A 53 1.02 -10.25 -0.35
C PHE A 53 0.64 -10.16 1.12
N THR A 54 1.49 -9.56 1.95
CA THR A 54 1.30 -9.49 3.40
C THR A 54 1.55 -8.09 3.97
N ALA A 55 1.13 -7.88 5.22
CA ALA A 55 1.40 -6.64 5.95
C ALA A 55 2.91 -6.36 6.14
N ARG A 56 3.76 -7.39 6.05
CA ARG A 56 5.22 -7.21 6.10
C ARG A 56 5.72 -6.45 4.87
N ASP A 57 5.21 -6.74 3.68
CA ASP A 57 5.60 -6.05 2.44
C ASP A 57 5.20 -4.57 2.48
N VAL A 58 4.05 -4.27 3.10
CA VAL A 58 3.59 -2.90 3.36
C VAL A 58 4.55 -2.18 4.31
N LYS A 59 4.85 -2.80 5.47
CA LYS A 59 5.77 -2.24 6.45
C LYS A 59 7.14 -1.98 5.84
N ASP A 60 7.68 -2.93 5.09
CA ASP A 60 8.98 -2.81 4.43
C ASP A 60 9.01 -1.58 3.50
N THR A 61 7.93 -1.34 2.73
CA THR A 61 7.80 -0.15 1.88
C THR A 61 7.83 1.14 2.70
N PHE A 62 7.06 1.21 3.79
CA PHE A 62 7.05 2.38 4.68
C PHE A 62 8.40 2.63 5.34
N ASP A 63 9.08 1.58 5.80
CA ASP A 63 10.40 1.69 6.43
C ASP A 63 11.44 2.23 5.44
N ILE A 64 11.36 1.83 4.16
CA ILE A 64 12.23 2.34 3.08
C ILE A 64 11.96 3.82 2.83
N VAL A 65 10.68 4.22 2.69
CA VAL A 65 10.30 5.64 2.47
C VAL A 65 10.72 6.52 3.64
N ARG A 66 10.64 6.00 4.86
CA ARG A 66 11.06 6.70 6.08
C ARG A 66 12.59 6.73 6.28
N GLY A 67 13.36 6.10 5.40
CA GLY A 67 14.82 5.97 5.54
C GLY A 67 15.26 5.10 6.72
N ALA A 68 14.32 4.37 7.35
CA ALA A 68 14.59 3.47 8.47
C ALA A 68 15.13 2.11 8.02
N SER A 69 15.21 1.86 6.71
CA SER A 69 15.68 0.62 6.12
C SER A 69 16.83 0.88 5.15
N SER A 70 17.93 0.14 5.31
CA SER A 70 19.07 0.11 4.37
C SER A 70 18.80 -0.74 3.11
N LYS A 71 17.65 -1.42 3.03
CA LYS A 71 17.23 -2.14 1.82
C LYS A 71 16.86 -1.14 0.74
N ARG A 72 17.57 -1.15 -0.39
CA ARG A 72 17.08 -0.54 -1.64
C ARG A 72 15.70 -1.08 -1.95
N MET A 73 14.77 -0.19 -2.32
CA MET A 73 13.46 -0.55 -2.84
C MET A 73 13.65 -1.68 -3.86
N LYS A 74 12.92 -2.78 -3.71
CA LYS A 74 12.94 -3.92 -4.65
C LYS A 74 12.43 -3.41 -6.00
N LEU A 75 13.32 -2.78 -6.77
CA LEU A 75 13.07 -2.40 -8.15
C LEU A 75 12.73 -3.68 -8.87
N ASN A 76 11.53 -3.73 -9.45
CA ASN A 76 11.10 -4.88 -10.24
C ASN A 76 12.16 -5.10 -11.33
N PRO A 77 12.90 -6.22 -11.31
CA PRO A 77 14.03 -6.45 -12.20
C PRO A 77 13.50 -6.91 -13.55
N ARG A 78 12.61 -6.14 -14.18
CA ARG A 78 12.29 -6.32 -15.59
C ARG A 78 13.62 -6.26 -16.30
N LYS A 79 14.16 -7.44 -16.62
CA LYS A 79 15.37 -7.60 -17.41
C LYS A 79 15.15 -6.72 -18.62
N LEU A 80 16.01 -5.72 -18.77
CA LEU A 80 16.29 -5.09 -20.05
C LEU A 80 16.71 -6.25 -20.96
N TRP A 81 15.74 -6.82 -21.67
CA TRP A 81 16.01 -7.49 -22.93
C TRP A 81 15.80 -6.45 -24.02
#